data_AF-A0A8X6F1Q9-F1
#
_entry.id   AF-A0A8X6F1Q9-F1
#
_cell.length_a   1.000
_cell.length_b   1.000
_cell.length_c   1.000
_cell.angle_alpha   90.00
_cell.angle_beta   90.00
_cell.angle_gamma   90.00
#
_symmetry.space_group_name_H-M   'P 1'
#
loop_
_entity.id
_entity.type
_entity.pdbx_description
1 polymer ?
#
loop_
_entity_poly.entity_id
_entity_poly.type
_entity_poly.pdbx_seq_one_letter_code
_entity_poly.pdbx_strand_id
1 'polypeptide(L)'
;MKCEVVPSELSKRIPFSSSKFSTFLGENVENTFGLVSKNGLWLYLVHDTVIDIYCTESGKWCGGHCFEESLRNPSAKITAAAEFTSSHISYPCLLLAVNQDDESLLCLFDVNSCKVVRAVIIPDRVTSLDIVSGNGGVCKDTHNLSRRLRFMFGIIAVGTLHGHVFFLDLCLDENFTSSENSPSIAVVVKKQDFSAEKREAAIAKKQHILLHLNVESSSGGSFEFKSRSSTLGHFPNADVYVTAVKYIPSLTTLAVGFNFGGIQLWELHHLSLQFTIANDHEQAIVNFAFQEPENDPRNFCYLWVFKGHSVAEEELPSTISVATLYSLTYFRRDFVESFGALYTELQTCNRRFELPLTNIGSSLHSATAGSRLMSCQIINEKDMHHNTLKALTANESDSVSENMSLCFLSWEVWPNSDRLLPSYHLAVFDLNQWYQAHMPAGFRCHPNEPSTFLGIFSLNEAMKNLNNEEIFGLYAIPQSIKKFKSLLVSEEFFYPSSLSFRKHT
;
A
#
# COMPACT_ATOMS: atom_id res chain seq x y z
N MET A 1 -8.83 -4.71 31.32
CA MET A 1 -7.50 -4.14 31.05
C MET A 1 -7.74 -2.86 30.27
N LYS A 2 -7.24 -1.69 30.69
CA LYS A 2 -7.55 -0.39 30.03
C LYS A 2 -6.84 -0.18 28.67
N CYS A 3 -6.15 -1.19 28.14
CA CYS A 3 -5.43 -1.07 26.86
C CYS A 3 -6.35 -1.02 25.64
N GLU A 4 -7.55 -1.59 25.73
CA GLU A 4 -8.55 -1.54 24.67
C GLU A 4 -9.58 -0.45 24.99
N VAL A 5 -9.76 0.47 24.05
CA VAL A 5 -10.83 1.47 24.11
C VAL A 5 -11.99 0.99 23.23
N VAL A 6 -13.22 1.05 23.76
CA VAL A 6 -14.43 0.84 22.97
C VAL A 6 -14.67 2.10 22.14
N PRO A 7 -14.83 2.00 20.80
CA PRO A 7 -15.11 3.16 19.96
C PRO A 7 -16.34 3.92 20.48
N SER A 8 -16.24 5.24 20.63
CA SER A 8 -17.31 6.06 21.20
C SER A 8 -18.57 6.10 20.33
N GLU A 9 -18.43 5.92 19.01
CA GLU A 9 -19.54 5.79 18.06
C GLU A 9 -19.17 4.82 16.94
N LEU A 10 -20.07 3.87 16.63
CA LEU A 10 -19.99 3.05 15.42
C LEU A 10 -20.80 3.75 14.32
N SER A 11 -20.20 3.92 13.13
CA SER A 11 -20.92 4.40 11.95
C SER A 11 -22.10 3.48 11.64
N LYS A 12 -23.22 4.05 11.16
CA LYS A 12 -24.36 3.24 10.72
C LYS A 12 -23.91 2.29 9.63
N ARG A 13 -24.30 1.01 9.72
CA ARG A 13 -24.11 0.02 8.66
C ARG A 13 -24.78 0.53 7.38
N ILE A 14 -24.04 0.54 6.28
CA ILE A 14 -24.54 0.88 4.95
C ILE A 14 -24.52 -0.41 4.15
N PRO A 15 -25.67 -1.08 3.93
CA PRO A 15 -25.71 -2.32 3.17
C PRO A 15 -25.38 -2.05 1.69
N PHE A 16 -24.60 -2.92 1.07
CA PHE A 16 -24.34 -2.84 -0.37
C PHE A 16 -25.53 -3.40 -1.16
N SER A 17 -25.91 -2.70 -2.23
CA SER A 17 -26.92 -3.20 -3.17
C SER A 17 -26.33 -4.31 -4.04
N SER A 18 -27.17 -5.21 -4.57
CA SER A 18 -26.72 -6.27 -5.48
C SER A 18 -26.02 -5.73 -6.72
N SER A 19 -24.85 -6.29 -7.06
CA SER A 19 -24.15 -6.04 -8.32
C SER A 19 -24.83 -6.75 -9.50
N LYS A 20 -24.64 -6.22 -10.72
CA LYS A 20 -25.00 -6.92 -11.96
C LYS A 20 -24.22 -8.22 -12.14
N PHE A 21 -22.98 -8.28 -11.64
CA PHE A 21 -22.09 -9.43 -11.77
C PHE A 21 -22.24 -10.43 -10.62
N SER A 22 -23.22 -10.25 -9.73
CA SER A 22 -23.45 -11.17 -8.62
C SER A 22 -23.73 -12.61 -9.06
N THR A 23 -24.11 -12.84 -10.31
CA THR A 23 -24.30 -14.17 -10.90
C THR A 23 -22.99 -14.88 -11.25
N PHE A 24 -21.87 -14.15 -11.36
CA PHE A 24 -20.53 -14.70 -11.59
C PHE A 24 -19.82 -15.06 -10.29
N LEU A 25 -20.38 -14.64 -9.15
CA LEU A 25 -19.92 -15.06 -7.83
C LEU A 25 -20.41 -16.50 -7.61
N GLY A 26 -19.51 -17.47 -7.77
CA GLY A 26 -19.78 -18.87 -7.41
C GLY A 26 -20.04 -19.04 -5.90
N GLU A 27 -20.44 -20.24 -5.47
CA GLU A 27 -20.68 -20.53 -4.05
C GLU A 27 -19.40 -20.41 -3.18
N ASN A 28 -18.21 -20.51 -3.80
CA ASN A 28 -16.90 -20.26 -3.18
C ASN A 28 -16.14 -19.19 -3.99
N VAL A 29 -16.29 -17.93 -3.62
CA VAL A 29 -15.55 -16.82 -4.26
C VAL A 29 -14.13 -16.79 -3.69
N GLU A 30 -13.16 -17.26 -4.46
CA GLU A 30 -11.74 -17.16 -4.14
C GLU A 30 -11.20 -15.75 -4.48
N ASN A 31 -10.07 -15.35 -3.87
CA ASN A 31 -9.36 -14.11 -4.19
C ASN A 31 -10.26 -12.84 -4.14
N THR A 32 -10.81 -12.56 -2.95
CA THR A 32 -11.59 -11.35 -2.71
C THR A 32 -10.76 -10.33 -1.93
N PHE A 33 -10.72 -9.09 -2.43
CA PHE A 33 -10.14 -7.97 -1.70
C PHE A 33 -10.81 -6.65 -2.08
N GLY A 34 -10.74 -5.67 -1.18
CA GLY A 34 -11.32 -4.35 -1.38
C GLY A 34 -10.28 -3.25 -1.30
N LEU A 35 -10.51 -2.16 -2.03
CA LEU A 35 -9.75 -0.92 -1.89
C LEU A 35 -10.70 0.28 -1.82
N VAL A 36 -10.39 1.24 -0.96
CA VAL A 36 -11.12 2.50 -0.88
C VAL A 36 -10.31 3.57 -1.59
N SER A 37 -10.95 4.32 -2.47
CA SER A 37 -10.35 5.50 -3.11
C SER A 37 -9.76 6.47 -2.09
N LYS A 38 -8.70 7.18 -2.46
CA LYS A 38 -7.99 8.17 -1.63
C LYS A 38 -8.89 9.27 -1.10
N ASN A 39 -9.97 9.61 -1.81
CA ASN A 39 -10.95 10.59 -1.36
C ASN A 39 -12.04 10.00 -0.45
N GLY A 40 -12.06 8.68 -0.25
CA GLY A 40 -13.00 7.97 0.61
C GLY A 40 -14.40 7.78 0.03
N LEU A 41 -14.66 8.18 -1.23
CA LEU A 41 -16.01 8.22 -1.81
C LEU A 41 -16.41 6.93 -2.53
N TRP A 42 -15.42 6.19 -3.02
CA TRP A 42 -15.60 4.96 -3.78
C TRP A 42 -14.93 3.77 -3.09
N LEU A 43 -15.67 2.66 -3.01
CA LEU A 43 -15.16 1.34 -2.67
C LEU A 43 -15.11 0.52 -3.95
N TYR A 44 -13.95 -0.09 -4.20
CA TYR A 44 -13.77 -1.05 -5.27
C TYR A 44 -13.58 -2.42 -4.65
N LEU A 45 -14.44 -3.35 -5.03
CA LEU A 45 -14.45 -4.70 -4.52
C LEU A 45 -14.10 -5.64 -5.65
N VAL A 46 -13.03 -6.41 -5.48
CA VAL A 46 -12.56 -7.38 -6.44
C VAL A 46 -12.96 -8.76 -5.95
N HIS A 47 -13.51 -9.55 -6.87
CA HIS A 47 -13.87 -10.94 -6.69
C HIS A 47 -13.34 -11.72 -7.89
N ASP A 48 -12.19 -12.36 -7.71
CA ASP A 48 -11.54 -13.13 -8.76
C ASP A 48 -11.33 -12.34 -10.07
N THR A 49 -12.21 -12.47 -11.07
CA THR A 49 -12.16 -11.74 -12.35
C THR A 49 -13.03 -10.49 -12.42
N VAL A 50 -13.85 -10.24 -11.39
CA VAL A 50 -14.84 -9.17 -11.37
C VAL A 50 -14.34 -8.03 -10.49
N ILE A 51 -14.56 -6.81 -10.95
CA ILE A 51 -14.43 -5.60 -10.14
C ILE A 51 -15.77 -4.88 -10.07
N ASP A 52 -16.25 -4.63 -8.86
CA ASP A 52 -17.44 -3.85 -8.57
C ASP A 52 -17.08 -2.51 -7.92
N ILE A 53 -17.86 -1.47 -8.23
CA ILE A 53 -17.67 -0.11 -7.75
C ILE A 53 -18.91 0.28 -6.93
N TYR A 54 -18.70 0.68 -5.68
CA TYR A 54 -19.76 1.12 -4.78
C TYR A 54 -19.49 2.55 -4.29
N CYS A 55 -20.56 3.32 -4.11
CA CYS A 55 -20.51 4.58 -3.38
C CYS A 55 -20.46 4.29 -1.87
N THR A 56 -19.40 4.73 -1.19
CA THR A 56 -19.18 4.43 0.24
C THR A 56 -20.25 5.03 1.16
N GLU A 57 -20.83 6.17 0.79
CA GLU A 57 -21.86 6.86 1.59
C GLU A 57 -23.26 6.24 1.46
N SER A 58 -23.57 5.64 0.30
CA SER A 58 -24.92 5.14 0.02
C SER A 58 -25.01 3.62 -0.09
N GLY A 59 -23.88 2.92 -0.24
CA GLY A 59 -23.81 1.49 -0.50
C GLY A 59 -24.32 1.10 -1.90
N LYS A 60 -24.66 2.06 -2.75
CA LYS A 60 -25.18 1.79 -4.09
C LYS A 60 -24.07 1.33 -5.01
N TRP A 61 -24.34 0.25 -5.73
CA TRP A 61 -23.54 -0.21 -6.86
C TRP A 61 -23.61 0.83 -7.97
N CYS A 62 -22.44 1.26 -8.44
CA CYS A 62 -22.27 2.33 -9.41
C CYS A 62 -21.76 1.81 -10.76
N GLY A 63 -21.26 0.57 -10.81
CA GLY A 63 -20.74 -0.05 -12.01
C GLY A 63 -19.75 -1.16 -11.69
N GLY A 64 -19.19 -1.76 -12.72
CA GLY A 64 -18.20 -2.82 -12.58
C GLY A 64 -17.77 -3.39 -13.93
N HIS A 65 -16.86 -4.36 -13.90
CA HIS A 65 -16.37 -5.05 -15.09
C HIS A 65 -16.03 -6.52 -14.77
N CYS A 66 -16.27 -7.41 -15.73
CA CYS A 66 -15.96 -8.84 -15.62
C CYS A 66 -14.92 -9.23 -16.69
N PHE A 67 -13.70 -9.55 -16.26
CA PHE A 67 -12.63 -9.92 -17.17
C PHE A 67 -12.80 -11.33 -17.73
N GLU A 68 -13.52 -12.22 -17.05
CA GLU A 68 -13.80 -13.58 -17.55
C GLU A 68 -14.62 -13.54 -18.85
N GLU A 69 -15.68 -12.71 -18.89
CA GLU A 69 -16.52 -12.54 -20.09
C GLU A 69 -15.70 -12.04 -21.29
N SER A 70 -14.81 -11.08 -21.05
CA SER A 70 -13.98 -10.47 -22.10
C SER A 70 -12.87 -11.41 -22.56
N LEU A 71 -12.05 -11.92 -21.64
CA LEU A 71 -10.84 -12.68 -21.96
C LEU A 71 -11.12 -14.13 -22.32
N ARG A 72 -12.25 -14.69 -21.90
CA ARG A 72 -12.60 -16.12 -22.06
C ARG A 72 -11.51 -17.07 -21.54
N ASN A 73 -10.78 -16.65 -20.51
CA ASN A 73 -9.76 -17.45 -19.86
C ASN A 73 -10.19 -17.74 -18.41
N PRO A 74 -10.46 -19.01 -18.05
CA PRO A 74 -10.87 -19.37 -16.69
C PRO A 74 -9.72 -19.27 -15.67
N SER A 75 -8.46 -19.16 -16.10
CA SER A 75 -7.32 -18.93 -15.20
C SER A 75 -7.07 -17.45 -14.93
N ALA A 76 -7.83 -16.55 -15.58
CA ALA A 76 -7.72 -15.13 -15.35
C ALA A 76 -8.09 -14.80 -13.91
N LYS A 77 -7.26 -14.04 -13.21
CA LYS A 77 -7.58 -13.52 -11.86
C LYS A 77 -7.04 -12.11 -11.72
N ILE A 78 -7.84 -11.18 -11.18
CA ILE A 78 -7.35 -9.85 -10.78
C ILE A 78 -6.52 -10.05 -9.51
N THR A 79 -5.21 -9.82 -9.59
CA THR A 79 -4.28 -10.10 -8.48
C THR A 79 -3.79 -8.85 -7.77
N ALA A 80 -3.90 -7.68 -8.40
CA ALA A 80 -3.56 -6.42 -7.78
C ALA A 80 -4.34 -5.26 -8.39
N ALA A 81 -4.62 -4.25 -7.57
CA ALA A 81 -5.28 -3.02 -7.98
C ALA A 81 -4.67 -1.80 -7.27
N ALA A 82 -4.56 -0.68 -7.97
CA ALA A 82 -4.19 0.60 -7.38
C ALA A 82 -4.92 1.77 -8.04
N GLU A 83 -5.28 2.76 -7.23
CA GLU A 83 -5.88 3.99 -7.75
C GLU A 83 -4.85 4.82 -8.54
N PHE A 84 -5.18 5.09 -9.80
CA PHE A 84 -4.35 5.80 -10.75
C PHE A 84 -4.85 7.22 -11.00
N THR A 85 -3.94 8.19 -10.82
CA THR A 85 -4.23 9.61 -11.02
C THR A 85 -3.16 10.23 -11.91
N SER A 86 -3.56 11.01 -12.92
CA SER A 86 -2.66 11.68 -13.86
C SER A 86 -3.23 13.02 -14.30
N SER A 87 -2.39 14.01 -14.60
CA SER A 87 -2.84 15.25 -15.23
C SER A 87 -3.29 15.03 -16.68
N HIS A 88 -2.90 13.92 -17.31
CA HIS A 88 -3.33 13.55 -18.65
C HIS A 88 -4.71 12.90 -18.67
N ILE A 89 -5.24 12.50 -17.51
CA ILE A 89 -6.51 11.78 -17.37
C ILE A 89 -7.40 12.52 -16.38
N SER A 90 -8.48 13.10 -16.89
CA SER A 90 -9.42 13.93 -16.12
C SER A 90 -10.47 13.14 -15.33
N TYR A 91 -10.41 11.81 -15.35
CA TYR A 91 -11.39 10.91 -14.73
C TYR A 91 -10.68 9.93 -13.77
N PRO A 92 -11.39 9.42 -12.75
CA PRO A 92 -10.84 8.41 -11.86
C PRO A 92 -10.50 7.12 -12.63
N CYS A 93 -9.29 6.61 -12.42
CA CYS A 93 -8.84 5.35 -12.98
C CYS A 93 -8.34 4.39 -11.91
N LEU A 94 -8.44 3.10 -12.22
CA LEU A 94 -7.73 2.04 -11.52
C LEU A 94 -6.71 1.41 -12.46
N LEU A 95 -5.57 1.08 -11.91
CA LEU A 95 -4.64 0.15 -12.53
C LEU A 95 -4.93 -1.24 -11.98
N LEU A 96 -5.19 -2.20 -12.86
CA LEU A 96 -5.52 -3.58 -12.52
C LEU A 96 -4.47 -4.51 -13.14
N ALA A 97 -3.96 -5.46 -12.37
CA ALA A 97 -3.21 -6.59 -12.89
C ALA A 97 -4.13 -7.80 -12.96
N VAL A 98 -4.28 -8.38 -14.15
CA VAL A 98 -5.04 -9.59 -14.39
C VAL A 98 -4.06 -10.67 -14.83
N ASN A 99 -3.74 -11.59 -13.93
CA ASN A 99 -2.83 -12.70 -14.26
C ASN A 99 -3.56 -13.71 -15.12
N GLN A 100 -2.90 -14.22 -16.17
CA GLN A 100 -3.42 -15.21 -17.10
C GLN A 100 -2.35 -16.25 -17.36
N ASP A 101 -2.57 -17.51 -16.97
CA ASP A 101 -1.60 -18.57 -17.14
C ASP A 101 -0.19 -18.14 -16.66
N ASP A 102 0.78 -17.97 -17.58
CA ASP A 102 2.16 -17.56 -17.33
C ASP A 102 2.45 -16.05 -17.57
N GLU A 103 1.46 -15.28 -18.00
CA GLU A 103 1.58 -13.85 -18.28
C GLU A 103 0.57 -13.01 -17.48
N SER A 104 0.58 -11.70 -17.69
CA SER A 104 -0.38 -10.80 -17.05
C SER A 104 -0.77 -9.66 -17.94
N LEU A 105 -2.02 -9.26 -17.82
CA LEU A 105 -2.56 -8.09 -18.45
C LEU A 105 -2.63 -6.95 -17.44
N LEU A 106 -1.85 -5.89 -17.68
CA LEU A 106 -1.98 -4.65 -16.92
C LEU A 106 -2.98 -3.73 -17.61
N CYS A 107 -4.10 -3.43 -16.94
CA CYS A 107 -5.20 -2.65 -17.45
C CYS A 107 -5.31 -1.30 -16.73
N LEU A 108 -5.36 -0.21 -17.50
CA LEU A 108 -5.87 1.07 -17.03
C LEU A 108 -7.38 1.10 -17.25
N PHE A 109 -8.13 1.08 -16.17
CA PHE A 109 -9.58 1.00 -16.12
C PHE A 109 -10.19 2.35 -15.76
N ASP A 110 -11.04 2.89 -16.63
CA ASP A 110 -11.82 4.09 -16.38
C ASP A 110 -13.03 3.74 -15.51
N VAL A 111 -13.05 4.27 -14.29
CA VAL A 111 -14.10 4.01 -13.29
C VAL A 111 -15.44 4.59 -13.72
N ASN A 112 -15.45 5.73 -14.43
CA ASN A 112 -16.69 6.38 -14.83
C ASN A 112 -17.39 5.63 -15.97
N SER A 113 -16.63 5.19 -16.97
CA SER A 113 -17.19 4.47 -18.12
C SER A 113 -17.24 2.96 -17.91
N CYS A 114 -16.61 2.44 -16.85
CA CYS A 114 -16.44 1.02 -16.56
C CYS A 114 -15.78 0.24 -17.71
N LYS A 115 -14.76 0.84 -18.32
CA LYS A 115 -14.04 0.26 -19.47
C LYS A 115 -12.54 0.30 -19.29
N VAL A 116 -11.87 -0.70 -19.83
CA VAL A 116 -10.42 -0.66 -20.02
C VAL A 116 -10.10 0.31 -21.15
N VAL A 117 -9.29 1.33 -20.85
CA VAL A 117 -8.86 2.35 -21.82
C VAL A 117 -7.44 2.09 -22.34
N ARG A 118 -6.70 1.23 -21.64
CA ARG A 118 -5.38 0.75 -22.06
C ARG A 118 -5.10 -0.58 -21.42
N ALA A 119 -4.61 -1.53 -22.20
CA ALA A 119 -4.22 -2.85 -21.73
C ALA A 119 -2.86 -3.23 -22.32
N VAL A 120 -1.96 -3.77 -21.48
CA VAL A 120 -0.58 -4.12 -21.86
C VAL A 120 -0.22 -5.50 -21.33
N ILE A 121 0.27 -6.39 -22.20
CA ILE A 121 0.80 -7.70 -21.81
C ILE A 121 2.16 -7.53 -21.14
N ILE A 122 2.29 -8.12 -19.95
CA ILE A 122 3.50 -8.29 -19.17
C ILE A 122 3.89 -9.77 -19.25
N PRO A 123 5.13 -10.10 -19.70
CA PRO A 123 5.55 -11.48 -19.96
C PRO A 123 5.99 -12.20 -18.66
N ASP A 124 5.24 -12.03 -17.58
CA ASP A 124 5.42 -12.68 -16.28
C ASP A 124 4.15 -12.46 -15.44
N ARG A 125 3.93 -13.29 -14.42
CA ARG A 125 2.79 -13.11 -13.50
C ARG A 125 3.06 -11.95 -12.55
N VAL A 126 2.18 -10.95 -12.55
CA VAL A 126 2.28 -9.78 -11.67
C VAL A 126 1.76 -10.13 -10.27
N THR A 127 2.56 -9.81 -9.27
CA THR A 127 2.27 -10.11 -7.85
C THR A 127 2.13 -8.86 -7.01
N SER A 128 2.68 -7.73 -7.45
CA SER A 128 2.53 -6.44 -6.76
C SER A 128 2.74 -5.28 -7.73
N LEU A 129 2.11 -4.14 -7.43
CA LEU A 129 2.22 -2.91 -8.22
C LEU A 129 2.21 -1.67 -7.33
N ASP A 130 2.88 -0.61 -7.79
CA ASP A 130 2.71 0.74 -7.25
C ASP A 130 2.93 1.77 -8.35
N ILE A 131 2.35 2.95 -8.18
CA ILE A 131 2.43 4.04 -9.16
C ILE A 131 3.62 4.92 -8.80
N VAL A 132 4.65 4.90 -9.63
CA VAL A 132 5.81 5.78 -9.47
C VAL A 132 5.43 7.20 -9.85
N SER A 133 4.72 7.35 -10.97
CA SER A 133 4.19 8.64 -11.42
C SER A 133 3.04 8.41 -12.39
N GLY A 134 1.91 9.07 -12.19
CA GLY A 134 0.86 9.09 -13.21
C GLY A 134 1.18 10.01 -14.39
N ASN A 135 2.20 10.85 -14.24
CA ASN A 135 2.66 11.83 -15.21
C ASN A 135 3.99 11.41 -15.84
N GLY A 136 4.44 12.14 -16.86
CA GLY A 136 5.73 11.89 -17.52
C GLY A 136 6.53 13.15 -17.76
N GLY A 137 7.59 13.01 -18.55
CA GLY A 137 8.46 14.12 -18.95
C GLY A 137 9.18 14.77 -17.77
N VAL A 138 9.46 16.07 -17.90
CA VAL A 138 10.03 16.89 -16.83
C VAL A 138 8.90 17.61 -16.11
N CYS A 139 8.38 17.00 -15.04
CA CYS A 139 7.33 17.58 -14.20
C CYS A 139 7.66 17.47 -12.71
N LYS A 140 6.81 18.05 -11.87
CA LYS A 140 6.91 18.00 -10.40
C LYS A 140 7.06 16.58 -9.88
N ASP A 141 6.40 15.59 -10.47
CA ASP A 141 6.40 14.23 -9.92
C ASP A 141 7.65 13.44 -10.35
N THR A 142 8.26 13.80 -11.47
CA THR A 142 9.35 13.04 -12.09
C THR A 142 10.71 13.73 -12.01
N HIS A 143 10.80 14.98 -11.55
CA HIS A 143 12.04 15.78 -11.58
C HIS A 143 13.23 15.11 -10.88
N ASN A 144 12.98 14.39 -9.78
CA ASN A 144 14.01 13.67 -9.03
C ASN A 144 14.32 12.27 -9.58
N LEU A 145 13.51 11.76 -10.50
CA LEU A 145 13.76 10.46 -11.12
C LEU A 145 14.95 10.52 -12.09
N SER A 146 15.54 9.34 -12.34
CA SER A 146 16.57 9.20 -13.37
C SER A 146 16.09 9.76 -14.71
N ARG A 147 17.04 10.27 -15.51
CA ARG A 147 16.74 10.74 -16.87
C ARG A 147 16.01 9.69 -17.72
N ARG A 148 16.32 8.40 -17.49
CA ARG A 148 15.68 7.27 -18.15
C ARG A 148 14.19 7.21 -17.84
N LEU A 149 13.82 7.19 -16.56
CA LEU A 149 12.41 7.19 -16.17
C LEU A 149 11.67 8.44 -16.66
N ARG A 150 12.34 9.59 -16.74
CA ARG A 150 11.76 10.83 -17.27
C ARG A 150 11.38 10.79 -18.76
N PHE A 151 11.81 9.77 -19.52
CA PHE A 151 11.31 9.56 -20.87
C PHE A 151 9.93 8.92 -20.92
N MET A 152 9.48 8.28 -19.82
CA MET A 152 8.23 7.55 -19.75
C MET A 152 7.06 8.45 -19.33
N PHE A 153 5.82 8.02 -19.62
CA PHE A 153 4.59 8.72 -19.28
C PHE A 153 3.56 7.76 -18.66
N GLY A 154 3.30 7.93 -17.36
CA GLY A 154 2.56 6.95 -16.57
C GLY A 154 3.46 5.77 -16.23
N ILE A 155 4.24 5.91 -15.17
CA ILE A 155 5.30 4.99 -14.76
C ILE A 155 4.78 4.09 -13.65
N ILE A 156 4.73 2.79 -13.91
CA ILE A 156 4.26 1.78 -12.96
C ILE A 156 5.44 0.92 -12.52
N ALA A 157 5.64 0.75 -11.21
CA ALA A 157 6.51 -0.29 -10.67
C ALA A 157 5.75 -1.61 -10.62
N VAL A 158 6.32 -2.67 -11.17
CA VAL A 158 5.71 -4.01 -11.28
C VAL A 158 6.65 -5.03 -10.66
N GLY A 159 6.16 -5.78 -9.67
CA GLY A 159 6.82 -6.97 -9.10
C GLY A 159 6.19 -8.26 -9.63
N THR A 160 7.01 -9.31 -9.81
CA THR A 160 6.55 -10.57 -10.45
C THR A 160 6.86 -11.84 -9.66
N LEU A 161 6.30 -12.97 -10.14
CA LEU A 161 6.44 -14.32 -9.58
C LEU A 161 7.89 -14.89 -9.61
N HIS A 162 8.80 -14.25 -10.33
CA HIS A 162 10.21 -14.66 -10.46
C HIS A 162 11.19 -13.65 -9.84
N GLY A 163 10.70 -12.79 -8.95
CA GLY A 163 11.52 -11.81 -8.23
C GLY A 163 11.95 -10.62 -9.08
N HIS A 164 11.47 -10.52 -10.32
CA HIS A 164 11.80 -9.41 -11.20
C HIS A 164 11.02 -8.15 -10.81
N VAL A 165 11.68 -7.01 -10.95
CA VAL A 165 11.09 -5.69 -10.75
C VAL A 165 11.25 -4.89 -12.04
N PHE A 166 10.14 -4.40 -12.56
CA PHE A 166 10.09 -3.62 -13.79
C PHE A 166 9.48 -2.23 -13.57
N PHE A 167 9.83 -1.30 -14.47
CA PHE A 167 9.05 -0.09 -14.70
C PHE A 167 8.36 -0.16 -16.05
N LEU A 168 7.04 -0.11 -16.06
CA LEU A 168 6.25 -0.02 -17.28
C LEU A 168 6.01 1.44 -17.65
N ASP A 169 6.24 1.78 -18.91
CA ASP A 169 5.79 3.01 -19.55
C ASP A 169 4.37 2.83 -20.11
N LEU A 170 3.38 3.49 -19.54
CA LEU A 170 2.01 3.48 -20.06
C LEU A 170 1.86 4.30 -21.35
N CYS A 171 2.85 5.09 -21.77
CA CYS A 171 2.82 5.94 -22.95
C CYS A 171 1.57 6.84 -23.00
N LEU A 172 1.24 7.51 -21.89
CA LEU A 172 0.04 8.37 -21.79
C LEU A 172 0.13 9.66 -22.63
N ASP A 173 1.31 9.99 -23.13
CA ASP A 173 1.55 11.01 -24.16
C ASP A 173 1.11 10.56 -25.56
N GLU A 174 0.92 9.26 -25.77
CA GLU A 174 0.55 8.66 -27.04
C GLU A 174 -0.91 8.19 -27.05
N ASN A 175 -1.57 8.37 -28.19
CA ASN A 175 -2.95 7.93 -28.42
C ASN A 175 -3.02 6.43 -28.78
N PHE A 176 -2.44 5.57 -27.94
CA PHE A 176 -2.61 4.13 -28.08
C PHE A 176 -4.01 3.74 -27.61
N THR A 177 -4.76 3.13 -28.51
CA THR A 177 -6.01 2.44 -28.18
C THR A 177 -5.70 0.96 -27.99
N SER A 178 -5.89 0.46 -26.79
CA SER A 178 -5.87 -0.99 -26.51
C SER A 178 -6.95 -1.34 -25.51
N SER A 179 -7.37 -2.60 -25.55
CA SER A 179 -8.39 -3.17 -24.67
C SER A 179 -7.92 -4.54 -24.20
N GLU A 180 -8.60 -5.12 -23.24
CA GLU A 180 -8.34 -6.47 -22.76
C GLU A 180 -8.43 -7.53 -23.88
N ASN A 181 -9.23 -7.28 -24.91
CA ASN A 181 -9.37 -8.18 -26.07
C ASN A 181 -8.30 -7.97 -27.16
N SER A 182 -7.61 -6.84 -27.11
CA SER A 182 -6.60 -6.46 -28.11
C SER A 182 -5.47 -5.68 -27.40
N PRO A 183 -4.74 -6.34 -26.49
CA PRO A 183 -3.78 -5.66 -25.66
C PRO A 183 -2.51 -5.30 -26.43
N SER A 184 -1.85 -4.25 -26.00
CA SER A 184 -0.53 -3.90 -26.51
C SER A 184 0.54 -4.81 -25.90
N ILE A 185 1.68 -4.94 -26.57
CA ILE A 185 2.81 -5.75 -26.06
C ILE A 185 3.85 -4.82 -25.41
N ALA A 186 4.40 -5.24 -24.27
CA ALA A 186 5.57 -4.59 -23.69
C ALA A 186 6.88 -5.26 -24.15
N VAL A 187 7.89 -4.44 -24.46
CA VAL A 187 9.24 -4.89 -24.78
C VAL A 187 10.13 -4.74 -23.55
N VAL A 188 10.72 -5.85 -23.11
CA VAL A 188 11.67 -5.85 -21.99
C VAL A 188 12.98 -5.18 -22.42
N VAL A 189 13.40 -4.17 -21.68
CA VAL A 189 14.64 -3.42 -21.92
C VAL A 189 15.46 -3.38 -20.64
N LYS A 190 16.77 -3.65 -20.75
CA LYS A 190 17.69 -3.50 -19.62
C LYS A 190 17.97 -2.02 -19.36
N LYS A 191 18.22 -1.65 -18.10
CA LYS A 191 18.58 -0.29 -17.70
C LYS A 191 19.62 0.37 -18.61
N GLN A 192 20.72 -0.31 -18.92
CA GLN A 192 21.81 0.24 -19.72
C GLN A 192 21.43 0.53 -21.17
N ASP A 193 20.51 -0.25 -21.73
CA ASP A 193 20.09 -0.19 -23.14
C ASP A 193 18.92 0.77 -23.38
N PHE A 194 18.31 1.30 -22.31
CA PHE A 194 17.17 2.20 -22.43
C PHE A 194 17.60 3.64 -22.71
N SER A 195 17.07 4.18 -23.81
CA SER A 195 17.25 5.55 -24.29
C SER A 195 15.95 6.12 -24.86
N ALA A 196 15.92 7.41 -25.15
CA ALA A 196 14.78 8.05 -25.81
C ALA A 196 14.53 7.45 -27.20
N GLU A 197 15.58 7.20 -27.98
CA GLU A 197 15.48 6.60 -29.32
C GLU A 197 14.90 5.17 -29.25
N LYS A 198 15.25 4.42 -28.21
CA LYS A 198 14.68 3.09 -27.97
C LYS A 198 13.18 3.17 -27.66
N ARG A 199 12.75 4.18 -26.90
CA ARG A 199 11.34 4.46 -26.63
C ARG A 199 10.60 4.83 -27.92
N GLU A 200 11.12 5.76 -28.70
CA GLU A 200 10.53 6.17 -30.00
C GLU A 200 10.37 4.99 -30.96
N ALA A 201 11.38 4.11 -31.02
CA ALA A 201 11.32 2.90 -31.85
C ALA A 201 10.26 1.89 -31.38
N ALA A 202 9.97 1.82 -30.07
CA ALA A 202 8.88 1.01 -29.54
C ALA A 202 7.52 1.65 -29.83
N ILE A 203 7.39 2.97 -29.67
CA ILE A 203 6.17 3.73 -29.98
C ILE A 203 5.79 3.62 -31.45
N ALA A 204 6.76 3.72 -32.36
CA ALA A 204 6.55 3.52 -33.79
C ALA A 204 5.95 2.14 -34.14
N LYS A 205 6.13 1.15 -33.26
CA LYS A 205 5.57 -0.20 -33.36
C LYS A 205 4.33 -0.41 -32.49
N LYS A 206 3.81 0.64 -31.85
CA LYS A 206 2.72 0.60 -30.86
C LYS A 206 3.00 -0.36 -29.70
N GLN A 207 4.25 -0.37 -29.23
CA GLN A 207 4.72 -1.19 -28.12
C GLN A 207 5.03 -0.32 -26.90
N HIS A 208 4.89 -0.91 -25.72
CA HIS A 208 5.27 -0.29 -24.45
C HIS A 208 6.69 -0.68 -24.06
N ILE A 209 7.34 0.15 -23.24
CA ILE A 209 8.64 -0.18 -22.64
C ILE A 209 8.42 -0.80 -21.27
N LEU A 210 9.06 -1.95 -21.03
CA LEU A 210 9.18 -2.59 -19.72
C LEU A 210 10.65 -2.60 -19.29
N LEU A 211 11.04 -1.63 -18.46
CA LEU A 211 12.42 -1.45 -18.03
C LEU A 211 12.74 -2.35 -16.83
N HIS A 212 13.64 -3.32 -17.00
CA HIS A 212 14.04 -4.24 -15.93
C HIS A 212 15.04 -3.57 -14.98
N LEU A 213 14.66 -3.42 -13.71
CA LEU A 213 15.45 -2.76 -12.67
C LEU A 213 16.55 -3.66 -12.11
N ASN A 214 16.18 -4.84 -11.60
CA ASN A 214 17.08 -5.75 -10.88
C ASN A 214 17.62 -6.88 -11.77
N VAL A 215 17.94 -6.58 -13.04
CA VAL A 215 18.47 -7.55 -14.03
C VAL A 215 19.62 -8.37 -13.46
N GLU A 216 20.50 -7.73 -12.69
CA GLU A 216 21.69 -8.34 -12.11
C GLU A 216 21.38 -9.37 -11.03
N SER A 217 20.17 -9.38 -10.47
CA SER A 217 19.73 -10.36 -9.47
C SER A 217 19.35 -11.70 -10.07
N SER A 218 19.35 -11.88 -11.39
CA SER A 218 19.01 -13.17 -12.02
C SER A 218 20.20 -13.73 -12.80
N SER A 219 20.72 -14.87 -12.37
CA SER A 219 21.90 -15.52 -12.95
C SER A 219 21.72 -17.03 -12.98
N GLY A 220 21.78 -17.64 -14.17
CA GLY A 220 21.79 -19.10 -14.32
C GLY A 220 20.57 -19.83 -13.74
N GLY A 221 19.39 -19.20 -13.69
CA GLY A 221 18.17 -19.76 -13.08
C GLY A 221 18.07 -19.58 -11.57
N SER A 222 19.04 -18.88 -10.96
CA SER A 222 19.03 -18.51 -9.55
C SER A 222 18.87 -17.00 -9.37
N PHE A 223 18.08 -16.66 -8.36
CA PHE A 223 17.88 -15.31 -7.87
C PHE A 223 18.94 -14.99 -6.81
N GLU A 224 19.80 -14.04 -7.11
CA GLU A 224 20.80 -13.48 -6.21
C GLU A 224 20.19 -12.32 -5.42
N PHE A 225 19.96 -12.54 -4.13
CA PHE A 225 19.55 -11.49 -3.20
C PHE A 225 20.76 -10.64 -2.82
N LYS A 226 20.90 -9.47 -3.45
CA LYS A 226 22.08 -8.62 -3.32
C LYS A 226 21.96 -7.58 -2.23
N SER A 227 23.11 -7.25 -1.64
CA SER A 227 23.43 -6.00 -0.95
C SER A 227 24.32 -5.14 -1.86
N ARG A 228 24.64 -3.90 -1.45
CA ARG A 228 25.52 -2.99 -2.22
C ARG A 228 26.88 -3.59 -2.57
N SER A 229 27.41 -4.46 -1.71
CA SER A 229 28.79 -4.96 -1.81
C SER A 229 28.90 -6.49 -1.95
N SER A 230 27.82 -7.23 -1.77
CA SER A 230 27.85 -8.69 -1.73
C SER A 230 26.49 -9.31 -2.06
N THR A 231 26.51 -10.58 -2.47
CA THR A 231 25.30 -11.41 -2.52
C THR A 231 25.04 -11.99 -1.13
N LEU A 232 23.84 -11.77 -0.59
CA LEU A 232 23.43 -12.24 0.74
C LEU A 232 22.78 -13.62 0.70
N GLY A 233 22.20 -14.02 -0.44
CA GLY A 233 21.55 -15.32 -0.60
C GLY A 233 21.33 -15.68 -2.07
N HIS A 234 21.16 -16.97 -2.32
CA HIS A 234 20.83 -17.53 -3.63
C HIS A 234 19.58 -18.38 -3.47
N PHE A 235 18.61 -18.17 -4.36
CA PHE A 235 17.35 -18.88 -4.35
C PHE A 235 17.06 -19.38 -5.77
N PRO A 236 16.33 -20.47 -5.97
CA PRO A 236 15.80 -20.80 -7.29
C PRO A 236 14.84 -19.69 -7.75
N ASN A 237 14.91 -19.27 -9.02
CA ASN A 237 14.01 -18.21 -9.53
C ASN A 237 12.53 -18.55 -9.36
N ALA A 238 12.17 -19.83 -9.48
CA ALA A 238 10.81 -20.31 -9.34
C ALA A 238 10.25 -20.16 -7.91
N ASP A 239 11.14 -20.01 -6.91
CA ASP A 239 10.76 -19.93 -5.49
C ASP A 239 10.73 -18.49 -4.98
N VAL A 240 11.08 -17.51 -5.82
CA VAL A 240 11.18 -16.10 -5.42
C VAL A 240 10.15 -15.26 -6.12
N TYR A 241 9.31 -14.57 -5.36
CA TYR A 241 8.38 -13.59 -5.90
C TYR A 241 8.35 -12.30 -5.09
N VAL A 242 8.04 -11.21 -5.79
CA VAL A 242 7.93 -9.88 -5.18
C VAL A 242 6.55 -9.74 -4.54
N THR A 243 6.49 -9.66 -3.21
CA THR A 243 5.22 -9.63 -2.48
C THR A 243 4.72 -8.23 -2.19
N ALA A 244 5.60 -7.24 -2.19
CA ALA A 244 5.21 -5.85 -2.02
C ALA A 244 6.17 -4.90 -2.76
N VAL A 245 5.61 -3.88 -3.39
CA VAL A 245 6.36 -2.74 -3.92
C VAL A 245 5.74 -1.44 -3.42
N LYS A 246 6.57 -0.47 -3.02
CA LYS A 246 6.11 0.84 -2.60
C LYS A 246 7.08 1.93 -3.06
N TYR A 247 6.60 2.85 -3.89
CA TYR A 247 7.35 4.06 -4.21
C TYR A 247 7.12 5.12 -3.13
N ILE A 248 8.21 5.70 -2.65
CA ILE A 248 8.23 6.75 -1.63
C ILE A 248 8.81 8.01 -2.26
N PRO A 249 7.97 8.96 -2.71
CA PRO A 249 8.42 10.13 -3.45
C PRO A 249 9.46 10.96 -2.71
N SER A 250 9.23 11.27 -1.43
CA SER A 250 10.15 12.12 -0.65
C SER A 250 11.54 11.52 -0.45
N LEU A 251 11.70 10.20 -0.63
CA LEU A 251 12.99 9.52 -0.60
C LEU A 251 13.55 9.25 -2.01
N THR A 252 12.73 9.41 -3.06
CA THR A 252 13.01 8.92 -4.41
C THR A 252 13.40 7.42 -4.40
N THR A 253 12.75 6.64 -3.53
CA THR A 253 13.09 5.25 -3.26
C THR A 253 11.91 4.32 -3.57
N LEU A 254 12.19 3.21 -4.26
CA LEU A 254 11.27 2.07 -4.37
C LEU A 254 11.67 1.02 -3.34
N ALA A 255 10.79 0.76 -2.37
CA ALA A 255 10.90 -0.37 -1.46
C ALA A 255 10.33 -1.62 -2.15
N VAL A 256 11.10 -2.70 -2.15
CA VAL A 256 10.76 -4.00 -2.75
C VAL A 256 10.88 -5.06 -1.67
N GLY A 257 9.80 -5.78 -1.40
CA GLY A 257 9.73 -6.88 -0.45
C GLY A 257 9.52 -8.21 -1.16
N PHE A 258 10.14 -9.26 -0.65
CA PHE A 258 10.08 -10.61 -1.22
C PHE A 258 9.36 -11.60 -0.28
N ASN A 259 8.91 -12.70 -0.86
CA ASN A 259 8.24 -13.80 -0.15
C ASN A 259 9.10 -14.43 0.96
N PHE A 260 10.42 -14.41 0.81
CA PHE A 260 11.35 -14.90 1.82
C PHE A 260 11.70 -13.86 2.91
N GLY A 261 11.04 -12.69 2.95
CA GLY A 261 11.24 -11.69 4.01
C GLY A 261 12.41 -10.72 3.82
N GLY A 262 13.13 -10.83 2.70
CA GLY A 262 14.13 -9.85 2.30
C GLY A 262 13.51 -8.56 1.77
N ILE A 263 14.21 -7.44 1.95
CA ILE A 263 13.79 -6.12 1.43
C ILE A 263 14.96 -5.45 0.74
N GLN A 264 14.70 -4.86 -0.43
CA GLN A 264 15.62 -3.99 -1.14
C GLN A 264 15.02 -2.58 -1.28
N LEU A 265 15.81 -1.58 -0.94
CA LEU A 265 15.51 -0.17 -1.17
C LEU A 265 16.30 0.28 -2.40
N TRP A 266 15.61 0.64 -3.47
CA TRP A 266 16.20 1.09 -4.73
C TRP A 266 16.04 2.59 -4.88
N GLU A 267 17.14 3.31 -5.03
CA GLU A 267 17.12 4.75 -5.31
C GLU A 267 16.89 4.96 -6.81
N LEU A 268 15.86 5.75 -7.15
CA LEU A 268 15.39 5.89 -8.53
C LEU A 268 16.05 7.02 -9.31
N HIS A 269 16.88 7.84 -8.65
CA HIS A 269 17.66 8.88 -9.32
C HIS A 269 18.78 8.27 -10.18
N HIS A 270 19.51 7.27 -9.65
CA HIS A 270 20.49 6.50 -10.42
C HIS A 270 20.02 5.09 -10.79
N LEU A 271 18.81 4.69 -10.39
CA LEU A 271 18.26 3.33 -10.56
C LEU A 271 19.20 2.29 -9.94
N SER A 272 19.61 2.51 -8.70
CA SER A 272 20.65 1.74 -8.03
C SER A 272 20.16 1.16 -6.71
N LEU A 273 20.70 0.01 -6.31
CA LEU A 273 20.38 -0.60 -5.03
C LEU A 273 20.97 0.25 -3.90
N GLN A 274 20.09 0.92 -3.15
CA GLN A 274 20.47 1.83 -2.08
C GLN A 274 20.65 1.10 -0.75
N PHE A 275 19.85 0.11 -0.40
CA PHE A 275 20.03 -0.62 0.85
C PHE A 275 19.34 -1.97 0.78
N THR A 276 19.81 -2.93 1.57
CA THR A 276 19.17 -4.23 1.70
C THR A 276 18.97 -4.53 3.18
N ILE A 277 17.72 -4.77 3.57
CA ILE A 277 17.39 -5.27 4.90
C ILE A 277 17.35 -6.79 4.77
N ALA A 278 18.30 -7.45 5.42
CA ALA A 278 18.42 -8.90 5.39
C ALA A 278 17.21 -9.57 6.06
N ASN A 279 17.01 -10.84 5.71
CA ASN A 279 15.94 -11.62 6.30
C ASN A 279 16.29 -12.02 7.74
N ASP A 280 15.47 -11.58 8.71
CA ASP A 280 15.51 -12.07 10.10
C ASP A 280 14.59 -13.30 10.31
N HIS A 281 13.53 -13.45 9.50
CA HIS A 281 12.46 -14.43 9.66
C HIS A 281 11.82 -14.79 8.32
N GLU A 282 11.62 -16.08 8.03
CA GLU A 282 11.04 -16.62 6.79
C GLU A 282 9.53 -16.32 6.62
N GLN A 283 9.14 -15.04 6.67
CA GLN A 283 7.79 -14.56 6.40
C GLN A 283 7.83 -13.52 5.28
N ALA A 284 6.85 -13.59 4.38
CA ALA A 284 6.70 -12.66 3.27
C ALA A 284 6.53 -11.22 3.75
N ILE A 285 7.03 -10.27 2.95
CA ILE A 285 6.74 -8.85 3.17
C ILE A 285 5.37 -8.53 2.56
N VAL A 286 4.39 -8.16 3.38
CA VAL A 286 3.01 -7.96 2.91
C VAL A 286 2.69 -6.50 2.57
N ASN A 287 3.35 -5.53 3.22
CA ASN A 287 3.08 -4.12 2.97
C ASN A 287 4.24 -3.22 3.45
N PHE A 288 4.25 -1.98 2.96
CA PHE A 288 5.11 -0.89 3.42
C PHE A 288 4.27 0.36 3.68
N ALA A 289 4.64 1.13 4.70
CA ALA A 289 4.02 2.43 4.95
C ALA A 289 5.05 3.45 5.44
N PHE A 290 4.96 4.69 4.95
CA PHE A 290 5.99 5.70 5.18
C PHE A 290 5.45 6.84 6.03
N GLN A 291 6.19 7.24 7.06
CA GLN A 291 5.87 8.38 7.91
C GLN A 291 7.06 9.32 8.04
N GLU A 292 6.75 10.62 8.05
CA GLU A 292 7.71 11.68 8.37
C GLU A 292 7.37 12.26 9.75
N PRO A 293 8.39 12.48 10.61
CA PRO A 293 8.20 13.24 11.83
C PRO A 293 7.99 14.71 11.49
N GLU A 294 7.25 15.42 12.34
CA GLU A 294 7.04 16.87 12.16
C GLU A 294 8.34 17.65 12.25
N ASN A 295 9.10 17.40 13.31
CA ASN A 295 10.34 18.09 13.64
C ASN A 295 11.41 17.06 14.01
N ASP A 296 12.33 16.78 13.08
CA ASP A 296 13.51 15.97 13.37
C ASP A 296 14.81 16.71 12.96
N PRO A 297 15.74 16.97 13.90
CA PRO A 297 16.94 17.73 13.63
C PRO A 297 18.01 16.97 12.82
N ARG A 298 17.80 15.68 12.55
CA ARG A 298 18.76 14.77 11.92
C ARG A 298 18.19 14.09 10.67
N ASN A 299 17.13 14.64 10.09
CA ASN A 299 16.51 14.15 8.86
C ASN A 299 16.10 12.67 8.93
N PHE A 300 15.56 12.23 10.08
CA PHE A 300 14.97 10.91 10.19
C PHE A 300 13.63 10.83 9.46
N CYS A 301 13.42 9.72 8.76
CA CYS A 301 12.12 9.27 8.29
C CYS A 301 11.88 7.83 8.73
N TYR A 302 10.64 7.37 8.61
CA TYR A 302 10.25 6.06 9.12
C TYR A 302 9.52 5.22 8.08
N LEU A 303 9.95 3.98 7.94
CA LEU A 303 9.34 2.98 7.09
C LEU A 303 8.81 1.84 7.94
N TRP A 304 7.49 1.71 7.99
CA TRP A 304 6.83 0.49 8.43
C TRP A 304 7.02 -0.60 7.39
N VAL A 305 7.36 -1.78 7.89
CA VAL A 305 7.48 -3.03 7.16
C VAL A 305 6.54 -4.01 7.84
N PHE A 306 5.65 -4.62 7.08
CA PHE A 306 4.74 -5.63 7.58
C PHE A 306 5.17 -6.98 7.06
N LYS A 307 5.39 -7.94 7.96
CA LYS A 307 5.74 -9.32 7.65
C LYS A 307 4.62 -10.25 8.08
N GLY A 308 4.32 -11.27 7.29
CA GLY A 308 3.33 -12.27 7.67
C GLY A 308 2.62 -12.88 6.48
N HIS A 309 1.40 -13.33 6.73
CA HIS A 309 0.55 -13.98 5.75
C HIS A 309 -0.19 -12.94 4.90
N SER A 310 -0.15 -13.08 3.57
CA SER A 310 -0.82 -12.15 2.66
C SER A 310 -2.34 -12.34 2.64
N VAL A 311 -3.08 -11.30 2.23
CA VAL A 311 -4.53 -11.41 1.94
C VAL A 311 -4.78 -12.24 0.68
N ALA A 312 -3.80 -12.31 -0.23
CA ALA A 312 -3.90 -13.09 -1.45
C ALA A 312 -3.70 -14.61 -1.25
N GLU A 313 -3.26 -15.03 -0.06
CA GLU A 313 -3.10 -16.45 0.28
C GLU A 313 -4.43 -17.02 0.79
N GLU A 314 -4.81 -18.19 0.27
CA GLU A 314 -6.08 -18.87 0.60
C GLU A 314 -6.04 -19.64 1.93
N GLU A 315 -4.84 -20.05 2.34
CA GLU A 315 -4.65 -20.78 3.60
C GLU A 315 -4.93 -19.89 4.82
N LEU A 316 -5.25 -20.49 5.96
CA LEU A 316 -5.38 -19.70 7.18
C LEU A 316 -3.99 -19.33 7.73
N PRO A 317 -3.82 -18.13 8.31
CA PRO A 317 -2.55 -17.73 8.92
C PRO A 317 -2.13 -18.72 10.01
N SER A 318 -0.94 -19.30 9.85
CA SER A 318 -0.29 -20.22 10.80
C SER A 318 0.83 -19.57 11.62
N THR A 319 1.11 -18.28 11.34
CA THR A 319 2.15 -17.50 12.01
C THR A 319 1.63 -16.12 12.37
N ILE A 320 2.29 -15.47 13.33
CA ILE A 320 1.95 -14.11 13.75
C ILE A 320 2.55 -13.12 12.75
N SER A 321 1.70 -12.26 12.19
CA SER A 321 2.16 -11.10 11.43
C SER A 321 2.81 -10.07 12.36
N VAL A 322 3.86 -9.40 11.88
CA VAL A 322 4.64 -8.43 12.65
C VAL A 322 4.75 -7.12 11.88
N ALA A 323 4.44 -6.01 12.57
CA ALA A 323 4.71 -4.66 12.08
C ALA A 323 6.03 -4.16 12.68
N THR A 324 6.99 -3.82 11.82
CA THR A 324 8.31 -3.35 12.22
C THR A 324 8.56 -1.95 11.66
N LEU A 325 8.95 -1.01 12.52
CA LEU A 325 9.29 0.35 12.14
C LEU A 325 10.82 0.49 11.99
N TYR A 326 11.27 0.86 10.81
CA TYR A 326 12.66 1.19 10.53
C TYR A 326 12.85 2.70 10.47
N SER A 327 13.88 3.22 11.14
CA SER A 327 14.35 4.58 10.94
C SER A 327 15.33 4.63 9.79
N LEU A 328 15.15 5.59 8.89
CA LEU A 328 16.07 5.93 7.82
C LEU A 328 16.64 7.33 8.11
N THR A 329 17.97 7.45 8.14
CA THR A 329 18.66 8.74 8.34
C THR A 329 19.30 9.18 7.05
N TYR A 330 19.13 10.45 6.70
CA TYR A 330 19.67 11.04 5.47
C TYR A 330 20.61 12.20 5.78
N PHE A 331 21.65 12.35 4.96
CA PHE A 331 22.58 13.47 5.13
C PHE A 331 21.93 14.80 4.74
N ARG A 332 21.07 14.81 3.72
CA ARG A 332 20.40 16.02 3.22
C ARG A 332 18.90 15.89 3.24
N ARG A 333 18.25 17.02 3.54
CA ARG A 333 16.82 17.25 3.39
C ARG A 333 16.64 18.61 2.73
N ASP A 334 16.20 18.59 1.48
CA ASP A 334 15.89 19.80 0.72
C ASP A 334 14.39 20.00 0.66
N PHE A 335 13.91 21.24 0.67
CA PHE A 335 12.50 21.56 0.45
C PHE A 335 12.33 22.13 -0.95
N VAL A 336 11.56 21.42 -1.78
CA VAL A 336 11.20 21.87 -3.12
C VAL A 336 9.78 22.39 -3.04
N GLU A 337 9.57 23.69 -3.28
CA GLU A 337 8.28 24.39 -3.10
C GLU A 337 7.10 23.63 -3.70
N SER A 338 7.28 23.07 -4.90
CA SER A 338 6.23 22.30 -5.56
C SER A 338 6.08 20.89 -5.00
N PHE A 339 7.13 20.21 -4.54
CA PHE A 339 7.14 18.78 -4.23
C PHE A 339 7.07 18.44 -2.74
N GLY A 340 7.60 19.29 -1.87
CA GLY A 340 7.77 19.06 -0.44
C GLY A 340 9.20 18.67 -0.09
N ALA A 341 9.34 17.90 1.00
CA ALA A 341 10.65 17.44 1.47
C ALA A 341 11.23 16.37 0.53
N LEU A 342 12.52 16.48 0.26
CA LEU A 342 13.31 15.52 -0.48
C LEU A 342 14.53 15.13 0.35
N TYR A 343 14.64 13.84 0.66
CA TYR A 343 15.74 13.27 1.42
C TYR A 343 16.71 12.56 0.48
N THR A 344 17.99 12.89 0.60
CA THR A 344 19.04 12.30 -0.25
C THR A 344 20.24 11.86 0.57
N GLU A 345 21.02 10.95 0.00
CA GLU A 345 22.21 10.37 0.65
C GLU A 345 21.86 9.61 1.94
N LEU A 346 21.15 8.48 1.79
CA LEU A 346 20.84 7.56 2.90
C LEU A 346 22.12 7.14 3.63
N GLN A 347 22.17 7.40 4.93
CA GLN A 347 23.30 7.07 5.80
C GLN A 347 23.07 5.76 6.53
N THR A 348 21.93 5.60 7.20
CA THR A 348 21.63 4.40 8.00
C THR A 348 20.18 4.00 7.89
N CYS A 349 19.91 2.70 8.05
CA CYS A 349 18.58 2.11 8.18
C CYS A 349 18.62 1.15 9.36
N ASN A 350 17.80 1.39 10.39
CA ASN A 350 17.83 0.63 11.65
C ASN A 350 16.42 0.28 12.10
N ARG A 351 16.21 -0.94 12.60
CA ARG A 351 14.96 -1.32 13.29
C ARG A 351 14.82 -0.50 14.58
N ARG A 352 13.67 0.11 14.80
CA ARG A 352 13.39 0.98 15.96
C ARG A 352 12.23 0.54 16.81
N PHE A 353 11.19 -0.03 16.22
CA PHE A 353 10.01 -0.48 16.95
C PHE A 353 9.45 -1.75 16.30
N GLU A 354 8.86 -2.62 17.12
CA GLU A 354 8.23 -3.84 16.67
C GLU A 354 6.91 -4.08 17.41
N LEU A 355 5.90 -4.49 16.66
CA LEU A 355 4.55 -4.79 17.14
C LEU A 355 4.08 -6.12 16.53
N PRO A 356 4.17 -7.23 17.29
CA PRO A 356 3.52 -8.47 16.92
C PRO A 356 1.99 -8.27 16.93
N LEU A 357 1.33 -8.57 15.80
CA LEU A 357 -0.09 -8.37 15.60
C LEU A 357 -0.88 -9.53 16.23
N THR A 358 -0.90 -9.58 17.56
CA THR A 358 -1.58 -10.63 18.33
C THR A 358 -2.93 -10.14 18.86
N ASN A 359 -3.61 -10.94 19.68
CA ASN A 359 -4.80 -10.50 20.42
C ASN A 359 -4.38 -9.60 21.60
N ILE A 360 -3.99 -8.36 21.30
CA ILE A 360 -3.41 -7.43 22.27
C ILE A 360 -4.50 -6.91 23.22
N GLY A 361 -4.36 -7.16 24.52
CA GLY A 361 -5.27 -6.63 25.55
C GLY A 361 -6.36 -7.60 26.02
N SER A 362 -6.52 -8.75 25.36
CA SER A 362 -7.39 -9.83 25.84
C SER A 362 -6.84 -10.49 27.10
N SER A 363 -7.67 -10.61 28.14
CA SER A 363 -7.37 -11.37 29.35
C SER A 363 -7.46 -12.89 29.16
N LEU A 364 -8.04 -13.35 28.05
CA LEU A 364 -8.02 -14.77 27.70
C LEU A 364 -6.69 -15.08 27.05
N HIS A 365 -5.87 -15.88 27.73
CA HIS A 365 -4.66 -16.53 27.19
C HIS A 365 -4.98 -17.59 26.12
N SER A 366 -5.92 -17.28 25.22
CA SER A 366 -6.19 -18.09 24.05
C SER A 366 -4.92 -18.09 23.19
N ALA A 367 -4.28 -19.25 23.07
CA ALA A 367 -3.17 -19.42 22.17
C ALA A 367 -3.60 -19.03 20.75
N THR A 368 -2.84 -18.12 20.13
CA THR A 368 -3.10 -17.60 18.79
C THR A 368 -2.45 -18.52 17.78
N ALA A 369 -3.20 -18.92 16.74
CA ALA A 369 -2.68 -19.74 15.63
C ALA A 369 -1.87 -18.88 14.68
N GLY A 370 -2.45 -17.75 14.27
CA GLY A 370 -1.80 -16.80 13.40
C GLY A 370 -2.56 -15.49 13.34
N SER A 371 -2.01 -14.54 12.60
CA SER A 371 -2.65 -13.26 12.34
C SER A 371 -2.29 -12.74 10.97
N ARG A 372 -3.15 -11.87 10.43
CA ARG A 372 -3.00 -11.28 9.11
C ARG A 372 -3.32 -9.80 9.15
N LEU A 373 -2.42 -9.00 8.55
CA LEU A 373 -2.68 -7.58 8.30
C LEU A 373 -3.80 -7.47 7.25
N MET A 374 -4.78 -6.62 7.54
CA MET A 374 -5.89 -6.37 6.62
C MET A 374 -5.75 -5.01 5.94
N SER A 375 -5.40 -3.97 6.69
CA SER A 375 -5.23 -2.64 6.14
C SER A 375 -4.18 -1.83 6.89
N CYS A 376 -3.53 -0.92 6.16
CA CYS A 376 -2.59 0.04 6.68
C CYS A 376 -2.81 1.38 5.98
N GLN A 377 -3.04 2.43 6.76
CA GLN A 377 -3.28 3.78 6.25
C GLN A 377 -2.43 4.78 7.03
N ILE A 378 -1.60 5.52 6.30
CA ILE A 378 -0.92 6.70 6.85
C ILE A 378 -1.81 7.91 6.63
N ILE A 379 -2.00 8.69 7.68
CA ILE A 379 -2.73 9.96 7.63
C ILE A 379 -1.80 11.04 8.16
N ASN A 380 -1.45 11.96 7.27
CA ASN A 380 -0.69 13.15 7.62
C ASN A 380 -1.59 14.39 7.56
N GLU A 381 -1.13 15.49 8.15
CA GLU A 381 -1.83 16.77 8.14
C GLU A 381 -2.26 17.24 6.73
N LYS A 382 -1.40 17.03 5.71
CA LYS A 382 -1.68 17.40 4.31
C LYS A 382 -2.96 16.72 3.77
N ASP A 383 -3.25 15.51 4.23
CA ASP A 383 -4.42 14.74 3.82
C ASP A 383 -5.72 15.26 4.47
N MET A 384 -5.60 15.96 5.60
CA MET A 384 -6.74 16.54 6.32
C MET A 384 -7.24 17.85 5.69
N HIS A 385 -6.36 18.59 4.99
CA HIS A 385 -6.66 19.93 4.47
C HIS A 385 -6.90 20.02 2.96
N HIS A 386 -6.77 18.91 2.21
CA HIS A 386 -6.79 18.87 0.74
C HIS A 386 -8.10 19.37 0.07
N ASN A 387 -9.16 19.70 0.84
CA ASN A 387 -10.43 20.23 0.32
C ASN A 387 -10.72 21.70 0.66
N THR A 388 -9.76 22.47 1.20
CA THR A 388 -10.03 23.88 1.51
C THR A 388 -9.13 24.82 0.72
N LEU A 389 -9.69 25.40 -0.35
CA LEU A 389 -9.24 26.61 -1.07
C LEU A 389 -9.08 27.87 -0.17
N LYS A 390 -9.00 27.71 1.16
CA LYS A 390 -8.97 28.79 2.17
C LYS A 390 -7.66 28.89 2.96
N ALA A 391 -6.58 28.23 2.52
CA ALA A 391 -5.28 28.39 3.16
C ALA A 391 -4.65 29.78 2.92
N LEU A 392 -5.18 30.58 1.99
CA LEU A 392 -4.64 31.91 1.65
C LEU A 392 -5.24 33.06 2.48
N THR A 393 -6.10 32.80 3.47
CA THR A 393 -6.77 33.86 4.26
C THR A 393 -6.73 33.67 5.77
N ALA A 394 -5.98 32.70 6.28
CA ALA A 394 -5.80 32.57 7.73
C ALA A 394 -4.62 33.45 8.16
N ASN A 395 -4.89 34.44 9.02
CA ASN A 395 -3.86 35.20 9.70
C ASN A 395 -2.86 34.25 10.39
N GLU A 396 -1.57 34.42 10.14
CA GLU A 396 -0.44 33.59 10.63
C GLU A 396 -0.23 33.62 12.16
N SER A 397 -1.21 34.07 12.97
CA SER A 397 -0.99 34.37 14.39
C SER A 397 -1.82 33.59 15.40
N ASP A 398 -2.69 32.63 15.02
CA ASP A 398 -3.55 31.95 16.02
C ASP A 398 -3.96 30.50 15.73
N SER A 399 -3.19 29.73 14.96
CA SER A 399 -3.34 28.27 14.98
C SER A 399 -1.97 27.59 15.02
N VAL A 400 -1.60 27.11 16.21
CA VAL A 400 -0.67 25.97 16.29
C VAL A 400 -1.39 24.85 15.55
N SER A 401 -1.07 24.65 14.27
CA SER A 401 -1.51 23.46 13.57
C SER A 401 -0.79 22.30 14.26
N GLU A 402 -1.53 21.51 15.01
CA GLU A 402 -0.93 20.39 15.74
C GLU A 402 -0.76 19.24 14.74
N ASN A 403 0.37 19.23 14.03
CA ASN A 403 0.63 18.32 12.93
C ASN A 403 0.52 16.86 13.40
N MET A 404 -0.29 16.07 12.71
CA MET A 404 -0.48 14.65 12.98
C MET A 404 0.30 13.82 11.96
N SER A 405 0.94 12.75 12.44
CA SER A 405 1.53 11.69 11.63
C SER A 405 1.05 10.36 12.21
N LEU A 406 -0.12 9.91 11.72
CA LEU A 406 -0.83 8.74 12.24
C LEU A 406 -0.66 7.55 11.29
N CYS A 407 -0.54 6.36 11.88
CA CYS A 407 -0.57 5.08 11.18
C CYS A 407 -1.72 4.25 11.75
N PHE A 408 -2.77 4.07 10.93
CA PHE A 408 -3.91 3.20 11.22
C PHE A 408 -3.60 1.80 10.72
N LEU A 409 -3.68 0.81 11.60
CA LEU A 409 -3.37 -0.58 11.32
C LEU A 409 -4.56 -1.44 11.72
N SER A 410 -5.08 -2.25 10.81
CA SER A 410 -6.09 -3.26 11.16
C SER A 410 -5.63 -4.65 10.83
N TRP A 411 -5.93 -5.59 11.72
CA TRP A 411 -5.56 -6.99 11.55
C TRP A 411 -6.61 -7.91 12.16
N GLU A 412 -6.59 -9.14 11.68
CA GLU A 412 -7.36 -10.23 12.24
C GLU A 412 -6.44 -11.24 12.93
N VAL A 413 -6.98 -11.92 13.91
CA VAL A 413 -6.27 -12.90 14.73
C VAL A 413 -7.09 -14.17 14.80
N TRP A 414 -6.47 -15.28 14.37
CA TRP A 414 -7.07 -16.60 14.33
C TRP A 414 -6.70 -17.39 15.60
N PRO A 415 -7.70 -17.95 16.32
CA PRO A 415 -7.45 -18.75 17.52
C PRO A 415 -6.96 -20.17 17.16
N ASN A 416 -6.23 -20.82 18.08
CA ASN A 416 -5.79 -22.22 17.93
C ASN A 416 -6.93 -23.26 17.91
N SER A 417 -8.19 -22.85 18.05
CA SER A 417 -9.34 -23.74 18.05
C SER A 417 -10.29 -23.36 16.93
N ASP A 418 -10.53 -24.29 16.02
CA ASP A 418 -11.45 -24.16 14.87
C ASP A 418 -12.90 -23.83 15.26
N ARG A 419 -13.24 -23.87 16.55
CA ARG A 419 -14.57 -23.54 17.07
C ARG A 419 -14.75 -22.06 17.40
N LEU A 420 -13.67 -21.29 17.43
CA LEU A 420 -13.70 -19.87 17.79
C LEU A 420 -13.57 -19.01 16.53
N LEU A 421 -14.41 -17.97 16.44
CA LEU A 421 -14.34 -17.00 15.35
C LEU A 421 -13.06 -16.15 15.45
N PRO A 422 -12.55 -15.63 14.32
CA PRO A 422 -11.45 -14.68 14.33
C PRO A 422 -11.83 -13.41 15.09
N SER A 423 -10.83 -12.76 15.67
CA SER A 423 -10.98 -11.45 16.33
C SER A 423 -10.33 -10.35 15.51
N TYR A 424 -10.96 -9.17 15.50
CA TYR A 424 -10.56 -8.05 14.67
C TYR A 424 -10.12 -6.86 15.53
N HIS A 425 -9.01 -6.26 15.12
CA HIS A 425 -8.32 -5.23 15.90
C HIS A 425 -7.96 -4.04 15.04
N LEU A 426 -7.96 -2.86 15.65
CA LEU A 426 -7.50 -1.61 15.07
C LEU A 426 -6.48 -0.98 16.01
N ALA A 427 -5.34 -0.56 15.49
CA ALA A 427 -4.40 0.29 16.21
C ALA A 427 -4.20 1.62 15.49
N VAL A 428 -3.97 2.66 16.29
CA VAL A 428 -3.58 4.00 15.82
C VAL A 428 -2.26 4.35 16.48
N PHE A 429 -1.18 4.33 15.71
CA PHE A 429 0.14 4.74 16.13
C PHE A 429 0.37 6.20 15.75
N ASP A 430 0.82 7.01 16.72
CA ASP A 430 1.19 8.41 16.49
C ASP A 430 2.72 8.54 16.58
N LEU A 431 3.34 8.90 15.45
CA LEU A 431 4.80 9.02 15.36
C LEU A 431 5.33 10.13 16.28
N ASN A 432 4.64 11.27 16.35
CA ASN A 432 5.08 12.40 17.17
C ASN A 432 4.98 12.05 18.65
N GLN A 433 3.94 11.35 19.07
CA GLN A 433 3.83 10.87 20.45
C GLN A 433 4.81 9.76 20.80
N TRP A 434 5.17 8.91 19.83
CA TRP A 434 6.23 7.92 20.04
C TRP A 434 7.60 8.58 20.26
N TYR A 435 7.87 9.71 19.60
CA TYR A 435 9.04 10.55 19.89
C TYR A 435 9.00 11.11 21.32
N GLN A 436 7.86 11.67 21.75
CA GLN A 436 7.70 12.19 23.12
C GLN A 436 7.87 11.11 24.18
N ALA A 437 7.43 9.88 23.87
CA ALA A 437 7.63 8.69 24.71
C ALA A 437 9.07 8.14 24.69
N HIS A 438 10.03 8.87 24.10
CA HIS A 438 11.44 8.48 23.96
C HIS A 438 11.68 7.24 23.09
N MET A 439 10.85 7.04 22.07
CA MET A 439 11.04 6.02 21.02
C MET A 439 11.23 4.60 21.58
N PRO A 440 10.27 4.06 22.36
CA PRO A 440 10.35 2.69 22.88
C PRO A 440 10.47 1.68 21.74
N ALA A 441 11.19 0.58 22.00
CA ALA A 441 11.49 -0.44 20.98
C ALA A 441 10.35 -1.42 20.68
N GLY A 442 9.28 -1.39 21.46
CA GLY A 442 8.12 -2.24 21.29
C GLY A 442 7.00 -1.82 22.21
N PHE A 443 5.81 -2.40 22.00
CA PHE A 443 4.64 -2.12 22.82
C PHE A 443 4.50 -3.16 23.95
N ARG A 444 4.13 -2.69 25.15
CA ARG A 444 3.74 -3.53 26.28
C ARG A 444 2.41 -3.01 26.83
N CYS A 445 1.39 -3.85 26.84
CA CYS A 445 0.11 -3.48 27.44
C CYS A 445 0.24 -3.45 28.97
N HIS A 446 -0.04 -2.29 29.57
CA HIS A 446 -0.10 -2.13 31.01
C HIS A 446 -1.56 -2.16 31.48
N PRO A 447 -1.91 -2.94 32.52
CA PRO A 447 -3.32 -3.15 32.90
C PRO A 447 -4.12 -1.88 33.22
N ASN A 448 -3.44 -0.84 33.71
CA ASN A 448 -4.04 0.33 34.33
C ASN A 448 -3.79 1.65 33.58
N GLU A 449 -2.93 1.65 32.55
CA GLU A 449 -2.48 2.87 31.87
C GLU A 449 -2.57 2.68 30.36
N PRO A 450 -3.24 3.60 29.64
CA PRO A 450 -3.22 3.60 28.18
C PRO A 450 -1.80 3.95 27.68
N SER A 451 -1.44 3.49 26.48
CA SER A 451 -0.19 3.92 25.87
C SER A 451 -0.29 5.35 25.35
N THR A 452 0.79 6.09 25.52
CA THR A 452 0.90 7.49 25.12
C THR A 452 1.00 7.67 23.61
N PHE A 453 1.40 6.62 22.87
CA PHE A 453 1.71 6.67 21.44
C PHE A 453 0.99 5.61 20.59
N LEU A 454 0.27 4.68 21.21
CA LEU A 454 -0.47 3.63 20.52
C LEU A 454 -1.86 3.43 21.16
N GLY A 455 -2.92 3.72 20.41
CA GLY A 455 -4.29 3.37 20.78
C GLY A 455 -4.68 2.04 20.16
N ILE A 456 -5.25 1.10 20.94
CA ILE A 456 -5.72 -0.20 20.45
C ILE A 456 -7.22 -0.31 20.71
N PHE A 457 -7.96 -0.78 19.71
CA PHE A 457 -9.42 -0.87 19.72
C PHE A 457 -9.83 -2.26 19.26
N SER A 458 -10.58 -2.97 20.10
CA SER A 458 -11.24 -4.22 19.71
C SER A 458 -12.44 -3.90 18.82
N LEU A 459 -12.60 -4.64 17.73
CA LEU A 459 -13.73 -4.52 16.82
C LEU A 459 -14.78 -5.61 17.04
N ASN A 460 -14.60 -6.47 18.04
CA ASN A 460 -15.46 -7.62 18.28
C ASN A 460 -16.93 -7.23 18.57
N GLU A 461 -17.17 -6.09 19.22
CA GLU A 461 -18.55 -5.58 19.41
C GLU A 461 -19.17 -5.08 18.12
N ALA A 462 -18.38 -4.44 17.25
CA ALA A 462 -18.82 -4.04 15.93
C ALA A 462 -19.18 -5.27 15.08
N MET A 463 -18.40 -6.35 15.18
CA MET A 463 -18.65 -7.61 14.48
C MET A 463 -19.98 -8.25 14.87
N LYS A 464 -20.33 -8.24 16.16
CA LYS A 464 -21.64 -8.73 16.61
C LYS A 464 -22.79 -7.96 15.95
N ASN A 465 -22.62 -6.66 15.73
CA ASN A 465 -23.61 -5.83 15.03
C ASN A 465 -23.63 -6.07 13.50
N LEU A 466 -22.56 -6.63 12.95
CA LEU A 466 -22.43 -7.02 11.55
C LEU A 466 -22.77 -8.51 11.31
N ASN A 467 -23.45 -9.17 12.26
CA ASN A 467 -23.77 -10.60 12.19
C ASN A 467 -22.54 -11.52 11.98
N ASN A 468 -21.36 -11.07 12.40
CA ASN A 468 -20.09 -11.76 12.16
C ASN A 468 -19.76 -12.00 10.67
N GLU A 469 -20.21 -11.12 9.77
CA GLU A 469 -19.74 -11.07 8.39
C GLU A 469 -18.22 -10.77 8.35
N GLU A 470 -17.52 -11.33 7.36
CA GLU A 470 -16.08 -11.10 7.17
C GLU A 470 -15.80 -9.63 6.85
N ILE A 471 -14.75 -9.07 7.46
CA ILE A 471 -14.25 -7.73 7.14
C ILE A 471 -13.06 -7.89 6.19
N PHE A 472 -13.07 -7.18 5.06
CA PHE A 472 -11.95 -7.19 4.11
C PHE A 472 -10.91 -6.10 4.38
N GLY A 473 -11.31 -4.98 4.99
CA GLY A 473 -10.39 -3.89 5.30
C GLY A 473 -11.07 -2.81 6.13
N LEU A 474 -10.27 -1.87 6.63
CA LEU A 474 -10.77 -0.68 7.31
C LEU A 474 -10.16 0.55 6.69
N TYR A 475 -10.97 1.60 6.55
CA TYR A 475 -10.48 2.89 6.07
C TYR A 475 -10.95 4.00 6.99
N ALA A 476 -10.01 4.68 7.64
CA ALA A 476 -10.31 5.86 8.44
C ALA A 476 -10.51 7.06 7.51
N ILE A 477 -11.59 7.82 7.70
CA ILE A 477 -11.90 9.00 6.89
C ILE A 477 -11.03 10.16 7.42
N PRO A 478 -10.00 10.63 6.69
CA PRO A 478 -9.03 11.57 7.24
C PRO A 478 -9.67 12.85 7.80
N GLN A 479 -10.65 13.42 7.09
CA GLN A 479 -11.30 14.67 7.49
C GLN A 479 -12.18 14.54 8.74
N SER A 480 -12.44 13.32 9.20
CA SER A 480 -13.24 13.05 10.40
C SER A 480 -12.41 12.99 11.68
N ILE A 481 -11.09 12.88 11.56
CA ILE A 481 -10.18 12.71 12.71
C ILE A 481 -10.12 14.00 13.51
N LYS A 482 -10.37 13.91 14.81
CA LYS A 482 -10.37 15.03 15.74
C LYS A 482 -9.68 14.64 17.04
N LYS A 483 -8.79 15.52 17.53
CA LYS A 483 -8.29 15.43 18.91
C LYS A 483 -9.39 15.77 19.90
N PHE A 484 -9.33 15.13 21.06
CA PHE A 484 -10.18 15.50 22.17
C PHE A 484 -9.88 16.94 22.60
N LYS A 485 -10.93 17.76 22.77
CA LYS A 485 -10.81 19.15 23.24
C LYS A 485 -11.56 19.30 24.56
N SER A 486 -10.86 19.80 25.57
CA SER A 486 -11.42 20.10 26.89
C SER A 486 -10.86 21.42 27.41
N LEU A 487 -11.62 22.08 28.28
CA LEU A 487 -11.19 23.29 28.99
C LEU A 487 -10.13 22.99 30.05
N LEU A 488 -10.04 21.73 30.49
CA LEU A 488 -8.98 21.21 31.35
C LEU A 488 -7.93 20.53 30.46
N VAL A 489 -6.65 20.79 30.70
CA VAL A 489 -5.57 20.13 29.95
C VAL A 489 -5.11 18.91 30.74
N SER A 490 -5.33 17.73 30.20
CA SER A 490 -4.74 16.46 30.67
C SER A 490 -3.87 15.91 29.55
N GLU A 491 -2.71 15.34 29.88
CA GLU A 491 -1.82 14.70 28.90
C GLU A 491 -2.52 13.55 28.16
N GLU A 492 -3.45 12.85 28.84
CA GLU A 492 -4.23 11.75 28.27
C GLU A 492 -5.07 12.16 27.05
N PHE A 493 -5.42 13.46 26.92
CA PHE A 493 -6.20 13.97 25.80
C PHE A 493 -5.42 14.02 24.49
N PHE A 494 -4.09 13.92 24.57
CA PHE A 494 -3.21 13.86 23.40
C PHE A 494 -2.88 12.42 22.99
N TYR A 495 -3.30 11.40 23.75
CA TYR A 495 -3.03 10.02 23.40
C TYR A 495 -3.86 9.59 22.18
N PRO A 496 -3.35 8.69 21.32
CA PRO A 496 -4.11 8.24 20.15
C PRO A 496 -5.43 7.55 20.49
N SER A 497 -5.54 6.99 21.69
CA SER A 497 -6.78 6.42 22.25
C SER A 497 -7.89 7.46 22.47
N SER A 498 -7.54 8.74 22.56
CA SER A 498 -8.48 9.87 22.75
C SER A 498 -8.96 10.47 21.42
N LEU A 499 -8.49 9.97 20.27
CA LEU A 499 -8.93 10.45 18.96
C LEU A 499 -10.37 10.01 18.66
N SER A 500 -11.13 10.93 18.07
CA SER A 500 -12.45 10.63 17.49
C SER A 500 -12.33 10.61 15.96
N PHE A 501 -12.84 9.56 15.31
CA PHE A 501 -12.81 9.42 13.86
C PHE A 501 -13.92 8.49 13.35
N ARG A 502 -14.31 8.68 12.09
CA ARG A 502 -15.21 7.79 11.34
C ARG A 502 -14.39 6.83 10.48
N LYS A 503 -14.94 5.64 10.25
CA LYS A 503 -14.35 4.61 9.41
C LYS A 503 -15.37 3.95 8.50
N HIS A 504 -14.88 3.45 7.37
CA HIS A 504 -15.56 2.46 6.54
C HIS A 504 -15.02 1.07 6.87
N THR A 505 -15.93 0.11 6.95
CA THR A 505 -15.70 -1.31 7.23
C THR A 505 -16.17 -2.13 6.05
#